data_AF-A0A2E1BP93-F1
#
_entry.id   AF-A0A2E1BP93-F1
#
_cell.length_a   1.000
_cell.length_b   1.000
_cell.length_c   1.000
_cell.angle_alpha   90.00
_cell.angle_beta   90.00
_cell.angle_gamma   90.00
#
_symmetry.space_group_name_H-M   'P 1'
#
loop_
_entity.id
_entity.type
_entity.pdbx_description
1 polymer ?
#
loop_
_entity_poly.entity_id
_entity_poly.type
_entity_poly.pdbx_seq_one_letter_code
_entity_poly.pdbx_strand_id
1 'polypeptide(L)'
;MVVLRKLRASTLMETLVATVLIVVIFMVSSMVLNNLFATSIALNENRVRQELMRLQYRHQNKQLKLPYYAELEDWEVQVSEVIWQSTKQTRFLAKHRSGKKEIVLNK
;
A
#
# COMPACT_ATOMS: atom_id res chain seq x y z
N MET A 1 -39.28 -37.74 -34.89
CA MET A 1 -39.94 -36.43 -34.85
C MET A 1 -39.91 -35.93 -33.42
N VAL A 2 -38.91 -35.16 -33.06
CA VAL A 2 -38.81 -34.52 -31.76
C VAL A 2 -38.21 -33.14 -32.02
N VAL A 3 -38.52 -32.18 -31.15
CA VAL A 3 -37.93 -30.84 -31.04
C VAL A 3 -38.91 -29.74 -31.45
N LEU A 4 -39.76 -29.37 -30.49
CA LEU A 4 -40.15 -27.99 -30.16
C LEU A 4 -40.77 -28.01 -28.76
N ARG A 5 -39.91 -28.10 -27.73
CA ARG A 5 -40.35 -27.98 -26.34
C ARG A 5 -40.50 -26.48 -26.03
N LYS A 6 -41.74 -26.01 -25.91
CA LYS A 6 -42.06 -24.60 -25.64
C LYS A 6 -41.54 -24.23 -24.25
N LEU A 7 -40.45 -23.48 -24.17
CA LEU A 7 -39.98 -22.89 -22.91
C LEU A 7 -41.02 -21.86 -22.45
N ARG A 8 -41.45 -21.94 -21.19
CA ARG A 8 -42.42 -20.97 -20.64
C ARG A 8 -41.75 -19.61 -20.60
N ALA A 9 -42.41 -18.56 -21.09
CA ALA A 9 -41.88 -17.19 -21.04
C ALA A 9 -41.45 -16.74 -19.63
N SER A 10 -42.03 -17.33 -18.57
CA SER A 10 -41.60 -17.15 -17.17
C SER A 10 -40.10 -17.41 -16.96
N THR A 11 -39.54 -18.46 -17.56
CA THR A 11 -38.11 -18.80 -17.36
C THR A 11 -37.17 -17.80 -18.04
N LEU A 12 -37.64 -17.09 -19.06
CA LEU A 12 -36.85 -16.04 -19.72
C LEU A 12 -36.74 -14.79 -18.83
N MET A 13 -37.83 -14.41 -18.18
CA MET A 13 -37.81 -13.28 -17.23
C MET A 13 -36.97 -13.59 -16.00
N GLU A 14 -37.05 -14.81 -15.46
CA GLU A 14 -36.23 -15.27 -14.33
C GLU A 14 -34.73 -15.23 -14.65
N THR A 15 -34.35 -15.72 -15.84
CA THR A 15 -32.95 -15.71 -16.28
C THR A 15 -32.42 -14.29 -16.53
N LEU A 16 -33.25 -13.41 -17.10
CA LEU A 16 -32.88 -12.01 -17.30
C LEU A 16 -32.61 -11.32 -15.95
N VAL A 17 -33.52 -11.46 -14.99
CA VAL A 17 -33.35 -10.87 -13.65
C VAL A 17 -32.09 -11.41 -12.97
N ALA A 18 -31.83 -12.73 -13.06
CA ALA A 18 -30.63 -13.33 -12.51
C ALA A 18 -29.35 -12.76 -13.13
N THR A 19 -29.31 -12.58 -14.46
CA THR A 19 -28.14 -11.99 -15.13
C THR A 19 -27.89 -10.54 -14.71
N VAL A 20 -28.96 -9.75 -14.54
CA VAL A 20 -28.84 -8.36 -14.05
C VAL A 20 -28.29 -8.34 -12.62
N LEU A 21 -28.78 -9.23 -11.74
CA LEU A 21 -28.27 -9.34 -10.37
C LEU A 21 -26.78 -9.71 -10.35
N ILE A 22 -26.35 -10.65 -11.21
CA ILE A 22 -24.94 -11.02 -11.33
C ILE A 22 -24.10 -9.81 -11.73
N VAL A 23 -24.52 -9.05 -12.74
CA VAL A 23 -23.80 -7.85 -13.20
C VAL A 23 -23.69 -6.80 -12.08
N VAL A 24 -24.77 -6.57 -11.32
CA VAL A 24 -24.76 -5.62 -10.19
C VAL A 24 -23.78 -6.06 -9.10
N ILE A 25 -23.78 -7.35 -8.75
CA ILE A 25 -22.86 -7.89 -7.75
C ILE A 25 -21.41 -7.71 -8.21
N PHE A 26 -21.09 -8.05 -9.46
CA PHE A 26 -19.75 -7.85 -10.00
C PHE A 26 -19.33 -6.39 -9.95
N MET A 27 -20.22 -5.46 -10.31
CA MET A 27 -19.94 -4.03 -10.26
C MET A 27 -19.60 -3.57 -8.84
N VAL A 28 -20.41 -3.97 -7.85
CA VAL A 28 -20.16 -3.62 -6.43
C VAL A 28 -18.87 -4.26 -5.94
N SER A 29 -18.63 -5.54 -6.25
CA SER A 29 -17.39 -6.24 -5.87
C SER A 29 -16.15 -5.58 -6.48
N SER A 30 -16.20 -5.15 -7.74
CA SER A 30 -15.09 -4.43 -8.38
C SER A 30 -14.82 -3.09 -7.71
N MET A 31 -15.86 -2.34 -7.33
CA MET A 31 -15.69 -1.09 -6.59
C MET A 31 -15.07 -1.31 -5.21
N VAL A 32 -15.54 -2.32 -4.47
CA VAL A 32 -14.98 -2.69 -3.17
C VAL A 32 -13.50 -3.07 -3.32
N LEU A 33 -13.18 -3.92 -4.30
CA LEU A 33 -11.83 -4.35 -4.55
C LEU A 33 -10.91 -3.18 -4.91
N ASN A 34 -11.35 -2.27 -5.79
CA ASN A 34 -10.60 -1.08 -6.16
C ASN A 34 -10.29 -0.20 -4.95
N ASN A 35 -11.26 0.02 -4.08
CA ASN A 35 -11.07 0.78 -2.85
C ASN A 35 -10.09 0.09 -1.89
N LEU A 36 -10.18 -1.23 -1.73
CA LEU A 36 -9.24 -1.99 -0.92
C LEU A 36 -7.80 -1.90 -1.46
N PHE A 37 -7.63 -2.01 -2.79
CA PHE A 37 -6.32 -1.84 -3.43
C PHE A 37 -5.76 -0.43 -3.22
N ALA A 38 -6.55 0.61 -3.50
CA ALA A 38 -6.13 1.99 -3.32
C ALA A 38 -5.72 2.28 -1.86
N THR A 39 -6.49 1.78 -0.91
CA THR A 39 -6.21 1.92 0.52
C THR A 39 -4.96 1.15 0.93
N SER A 40 -4.77 -0.07 0.43
CA SER A 40 -3.57 -0.88 0.71
C SER A 40 -2.29 -0.25 0.15
N ILE A 41 -2.34 0.35 -1.04
CA ILE A 41 -1.21 1.08 -1.63
C ILE A 41 -0.91 2.35 -0.84
N ALA A 42 -1.93 3.13 -0.48
CA ALA A 42 -1.75 4.34 0.32
C ALA A 42 -1.18 4.06 1.72
N LEU A 43 -1.53 2.92 2.32
CA LEU A 43 -1.04 2.50 3.64
C LEU A 43 0.26 1.70 3.59
N ASN A 44 0.85 1.48 2.42
CA ASN A 44 2.02 0.62 2.26
C ASN A 44 3.32 1.33 2.73
N GLU A 45 3.44 1.49 4.05
CA GLU A 45 4.66 1.95 4.76
C GLU A 45 5.86 1.02 4.50
N ASN A 46 5.63 -0.16 3.90
CA ASN A 46 6.66 -1.11 3.50
C ASN A 46 7.70 -0.51 2.55
N ARG A 47 7.32 0.34 1.60
CA ARG A 47 8.30 0.98 0.69
C ARG A 47 9.28 1.88 1.44
N VAL A 48 8.76 2.69 2.36
CA VAL A 48 9.56 3.58 3.21
C VAL A 48 10.44 2.78 4.16
N ARG A 49 9.90 1.72 4.76
CA ARG A 49 10.67 0.79 5.61
C ARG A 49 11.81 0.11 4.85
N GLN A 50 11.55 -0.34 3.62
CA GLN A 50 12.58 -0.93 2.76
C GLN A 50 13.67 0.08 2.42
N GLU A 51 13.33 1.33 2.11
CA GLU A 51 14.31 2.37 1.83
C GLU A 51 15.13 2.72 3.08
N LEU A 52 14.51 2.80 4.26
CA LEU A 52 15.22 2.95 5.54
C LEU A 52 16.19 1.80 5.80
N MET A 53 15.79 0.55 5.55
CA MET A 53 16.67 -0.62 5.67
C MET A 53 17.85 -0.54 4.69
N ARG A 54 17.62 -0.06 3.47
CA ARG A 54 18.67 0.15 2.46
C ARG A 54 19.67 1.22 2.90
N LEU A 55 19.19 2.34 3.45
CA LEU A 55 20.04 3.39 4.00
C LEU A 55 20.86 2.87 5.19
N GLN A 56 20.25 2.06 6.05
CA GLN A 56 20.94 1.41 7.16
C GLN A 56 22.07 0.48 6.68
N TYR A 57 21.82 -0.31 5.63
CA TYR A 57 22.83 -1.18 5.04
C TYR A 57 23.99 -0.38 4.42
N ARG A 58 23.69 0.72 3.70
CA ARG A 58 24.73 1.61 3.15
C ARG A 58 25.56 2.28 4.24
N HIS A 59 24.93 2.66 5.35
CA HIS A 59 25.64 3.21 6.51
C HIS A 59 26.59 2.17 7.12
N GLN A 60 26.14 0.94 7.33
CA GLN A 60 26.98 -0.15 7.85
C GLN A 60 28.21 -0.41 6.96
N ASN A 61 28.04 -0.29 5.64
CA ASN A 61 29.13 -0.45 4.67
C ASN A 61 29.95 0.84 4.44
N LYS A 62 29.75 1.89 5.25
CA LYS A 62 30.44 3.20 5.14
C LYS A 62 30.26 3.88 3.76
N GLN A 63 29.19 3.54 3.05
CA GLN A 63 28.84 4.09 1.74
C GLN A 63 27.82 5.23 1.83
N LEU A 64 27.34 5.55 3.04
CA LEU A 64 26.43 6.67 3.30
C LEU A 64 27.19 7.80 3.98
N LYS A 65 27.17 8.99 3.37
CA LYS A 65 27.68 10.22 4.00
C LYS A 65 26.55 10.84 4.83
N LEU A 66 26.87 11.22 6.06
CA LEU A 66 25.94 11.85 6.99
C LEU A 66 26.27 13.36 7.12
N PRO A 67 25.27 14.23 7.38
CA PRO A 67 23.84 13.92 7.42
C PRO A 67 23.26 13.67 6.02
N TYR A 68 22.29 12.76 5.92
CA TYR A 68 21.62 12.44 4.66
C TYR A 68 20.16 12.87 4.72
N TYR A 69 19.70 13.54 3.66
CA TYR A 69 18.32 14.00 3.49
C TYR A 69 17.80 13.51 2.14
N ALA A 70 16.61 12.92 2.14
CA ALA A 70 15.93 12.51 0.92
C ALA A 70 14.42 12.70 1.06
N GLU A 71 13.80 13.13 -0.04
CA GLU A 71 12.35 13.15 -0.18
C GLU A 71 11.92 11.90 -0.97
N LEU A 72 11.04 11.10 -0.38
CA LEU A 72 10.50 9.90 -0.97
C LEU A 72 8.97 10.00 -1.02
N GLU A 73 8.46 10.52 -2.14
CA GLU A 73 7.03 10.78 -2.34
C GLU A 73 6.47 11.68 -1.20
N ASP A 74 5.61 11.14 -0.35
CA ASP A 74 5.02 11.84 0.80
C ASP A 74 5.84 11.72 2.10
N TRP A 75 7.06 11.19 2.04
CA TRP A 75 7.92 10.94 3.20
C TRP A 75 9.23 11.70 3.12
N GLU A 76 9.56 12.42 4.19
CA GLU A 76 10.84 13.07 4.37
C GLU A 76 11.74 12.14 5.19
N VAL A 77 12.85 11.70 4.59
CA VAL A 77 13.81 10.79 5.20
C VAL A 77 15.05 11.57 5.62
N GLN A 78 15.37 11.50 6.91
CA GLN A 78 16.54 12.13 7.51
C GLN A 78 17.38 11.09 8.23
N VAL A 79 18.68 11.08 7.95
CA VAL A 79 19.67 10.28 8.71
C VAL A 79 20.66 11.22 9.36
N SER A 80 20.69 11.22 10.69
CA SER A 80 21.54 12.11 11.49
C SER A 80 22.30 11.32 12.56
N GLU A 81 23.55 11.68 12.81
CA GLU A 81 24.27 11.22 14.00
C GLU A 81 23.78 12.02 15.22
N VAL A 82 23.35 11.32 16.27
CA VAL A 82 23.02 11.92 17.56
C VAL A 82 23.98 11.35 18.60
N ILE A 83 24.65 12.24 19.32
CA ILE A 83 25.54 11.86 20.42
C ILE A 83 24.68 11.77 21.68
N TRP A 84 24.39 10.56 22.14
CA TRP A 84 23.73 10.31 23.42
C TRP A 84 24.73 9.67 24.38
N GLN A 85 24.96 10.31 25.54
CA GLN A 85 25.77 9.79 26.65
C GLN A 85 27.11 9.16 26.22
N SER A 86 27.93 9.90 25.47
CA SER A 86 29.27 9.48 25.03
C SER A 86 29.33 8.33 24.00
N THR A 87 28.19 7.88 23.46
CA THR A 87 28.15 6.88 22.36
C THR A 87 27.57 7.52 21.10
N LYS A 88 28.26 7.39 19.96
CA LYS A 88 27.74 7.85 18.66
C LYS A 88 26.61 6.92 18.23
N GLN A 89 25.39 7.44 18.12
CA GLN A 89 24.24 6.70 17.61
C GLN A 89 23.77 7.31 16.29
N THR A 90 23.43 6.46 15.33
CA THR A 90 22.87 6.90 14.05
C THR A 90 21.36 6.77 14.09
N ARG A 91 20.66 7.91 13.97
CA ARG A 91 19.21 7.96 13.96
C ARG A 91 18.71 8.02 12.53
N PHE A 92 17.89 7.04 12.15
CA PHE A 92 17.19 7.02 10.87
C PHE A 92 15.73 7.40 11.13
N LEU A 93 15.30 8.51 10.53
CA LEU A 93 13.97 9.08 10.67
C LEU A 93 13.29 9.12 9.31
N ALA A 94 12.05 8.62 9.22
CA ALA A 94 11.14 8.95 8.14
C ALA A 94 9.90 9.63 8.72
N LYS A 95 9.61 10.85 8.27
CA LYS A 95 8.44 11.62 8.67
C LYS A 95 7.48 11.73 7.50
N HIS A 96 6.20 11.44 7.73
CA HIS A 96 5.19 11.64 6.70
C HIS A 96 4.81 13.12 6.62
N ARG A 97 4.82 13.68 5.41
CA ARG A 97 4.58 15.12 5.14
C ARG A 97 3.19 15.59 5.57
N SER A 98 2.20 14.70 5.56
CA SER A 98 0.81 15.00 5.88
C SER A 98 0.29 14.33 7.16
N GLY A 99 1.08 13.48 7.82
CA GLY A 99 0.58 12.62 8.92
C GLY A 99 1.50 12.63 10.12
N LYS A 100 0.93 12.55 11.34
CA LYS A 100 1.68 12.39 12.61
C LYS A 100 2.35 11.01 12.76
N LYS A 101 2.71 10.36 11.65
CA LYS A 101 3.39 9.05 11.65
C LYS A 101 4.88 9.29 11.46
N GLU A 102 5.66 8.87 12.45
CA GLU A 102 7.12 8.90 12.43
C GLU A 102 7.63 7.48 12.64
N ILE A 103 8.53 7.01 11.76
CA ILE A 103 9.23 5.75 11.94
C ILE A 103 10.65 6.09 12.35
N VAL A 104 11.02 5.67 13.56
CA VAL A 104 12.34 5.88 14.14
C VAL A 104 13.05 4.54 14.24
N LEU A 105 14.24 4.43 13.67
CA LEU A 105 15.16 3.31 13.89
C LEU A 105 16.41 3.85 14.56
N ASN A 106 16.65 3.40 15.80
CA ASN A 106 17.83 3.75 16.59
C ASN A 106 18.86 2.62 16.46
N LYS A 107 20.11 2.96 16.12
CA LYS A 107 21.24 2.03 16.22
C LYS A 107 22.53 2.76 16.57
#